data_AF-W1UR09-F1
#
_entry.id   AF-W1UR09-F1
#
_cell.length_a   1.000
_cell.length_b   1.000
_cell.length_c   1.000
_cell.angle_alpha   90.00
_cell.angle_beta   90.00
_cell.angle_gamma   90.00
#
_symmetry.space_group_name_H-M   'P 1'
#
loop_
_entity.id
_entity.type
_entity.pdbx_description
1 polymer ?
#
loop_
_entity_poly.entity_id
_entity_poly.type
_entity_poly.pdbx_seq_one_letter_code
_entity_poly.pdbx_strand_id
1 'polypeptide(L)'
;MNMRQEFTEEQKKLLTPILDYEVDTKGKMSYDNRIWDDKRLVGKEKMVMMFLTGNYSYQYGVSFITMDNLKYILECNTEGEVRNCLNKLERKGYIKQDKVLDRDIFYIKRYIVPEEVYYQE
;
A
#
# COMPACT_ATOMS: atom_id res chain seq x y z
N MET A 1 6.22 -14.95 -15.01
CA MET A 1 7.61 -14.79 -14.51
C MET A 1 7.72 -13.39 -13.91
N ASN A 2 7.53 -13.26 -12.59
CA ASN A 2 7.57 -11.94 -11.93
C ASN A 2 9.04 -11.56 -11.70
N MET A 3 9.61 -10.73 -12.58
CA MET A 3 10.85 -10.02 -12.26
C MET A 3 10.52 -9.00 -11.17
N ARG A 4 10.92 -9.29 -9.93
CA ARG A 4 11.07 -8.24 -8.91
C ARG A 4 12.13 -7.30 -9.44
N GLN A 5 11.72 -6.15 -9.99
CA GLN A 5 12.64 -5.10 -10.37
C GLN A 5 13.27 -4.56 -9.08
N GLU A 6 14.54 -4.89 -8.86
CA GLU A 6 15.29 -4.33 -7.75
C GLU A 6 15.57 -2.85 -8.04
N PHE A 7 15.28 -1.98 -7.06
CA PHE A 7 15.59 -0.56 -7.14
C PHE A 7 17.11 -0.34 -7.14
N THR A 8 17.59 0.68 -7.87
CA THR A 8 19.01 1.06 -7.86
C THR A 8 19.42 1.64 -6.50
N GLU A 9 20.73 1.66 -6.20
CA GLU A 9 21.24 2.20 -4.93
C GLU A 9 20.90 3.69 -4.72
N GLU A 10 20.82 4.47 -5.80
CA GLU A 10 20.39 5.87 -5.76
C GLU A 10 18.89 6.01 -5.47
N GLN A 11 18.06 5.10 -6.02
CA GLN A 11 16.64 5.01 -5.69
C GLN A 11 16.43 4.62 -4.22
N LYS A 12 17.21 3.65 -3.71
CA LYS A 12 17.19 3.27 -2.29
C LYS A 12 17.57 4.44 -1.37
N LYS A 13 18.56 5.27 -1.76
CA LYS A 13 18.95 6.49 -1.03
C LYS A 13 17.85 7.55 -0.98
N LEU A 14 17.08 7.70 -2.05
CA LEU A 14 15.92 8.61 -2.09
C LEU A 14 14.70 8.07 -1.33
N LEU A 15 14.61 6.75 -1.14
CA LEU A 15 13.68 6.09 -0.24
C LEU A 15 14.19 6.10 1.23
N THR A 16 15.39 6.61 1.52
CA THR A 16 15.94 6.59 2.89
C THR A 16 15.22 7.53 3.88
N PRO A 17 14.69 8.72 3.49
CA PRO A 17 13.83 9.52 4.38
C PRO A 17 12.46 8.87 4.68
N ILE A 18 12.09 7.81 3.96
CA ILE A 18 10.87 7.00 4.16
C ILE A 18 11.07 6.02 5.33
N LEU A 19 12.33 5.73 5.69
CA LEU A 19 12.73 4.80 6.76
C LEU A 19 12.66 5.42 8.18
N ASP A 20 12.41 6.73 8.32
CA ASP A 20 12.18 7.37 9.62
C ASP A 20 10.78 7.08 10.20
N TYR A 21 9.88 6.47 9.41
CA TYR A 21 8.86 5.62 10.01
C TYR A 21 9.55 4.30 10.30
N GLU A 22 9.99 4.11 11.55
CA GLU A 22 10.42 2.81 12.07
C GLU A 22 9.29 1.79 11.90
N VAL A 23 9.12 1.26 10.70
CA VAL A 23 8.46 -0.02 10.49
C VAL A 23 9.48 -1.01 10.99
N ASP A 24 9.26 -1.55 12.18
CA ASP A 24 10.09 -2.61 12.73
C ASP A 24 10.04 -3.82 11.79
N THR A 25 10.99 -3.87 10.86
CA THR A 25 11.11 -4.89 9.82
C THR A 25 11.68 -6.20 10.36
N LYS A 26 11.90 -6.31 11.68
CA LYS A 26 12.42 -7.54 12.30
C LYS A 26 11.38 -8.67 12.34
N GLY A 27 10.10 -8.33 12.19
CA GLY A 27 9.03 -9.31 11.99
C GLY A 27 8.63 -9.41 10.51
N LYS A 28 8.28 -10.61 10.05
CA LYS A 28 7.41 -10.69 8.87
C LYS A 28 6.13 -9.92 9.23
N MET A 29 5.62 -9.05 8.36
CA MET A 29 4.31 -8.44 8.61
C MET A 29 3.28 -9.16 7.73
N SER A 30 2.02 -9.03 8.09
CA SER A 30 0.90 -9.70 7.46
C SER A 30 -0.26 -8.73 7.28
N TYR A 31 -1.08 -9.06 6.30
CA TYR A 31 -2.35 -8.38 6.06
C TYR A 31 -3.37 -8.80 7.12
N ASP A 32 -4.07 -7.81 7.68
CA ASP A 32 -5.07 -8.00 8.72
C ASP A 32 -6.49 -8.16 8.15
N ASN A 33 -7.11 -9.32 8.41
CA ASN A 33 -8.44 -9.67 7.94
C ASN A 33 -9.54 -8.71 8.40
N ARG A 34 -9.31 -7.88 9.43
CA ARG A 34 -10.26 -6.84 9.88
C ARG A 34 -10.62 -5.82 8.80
N ILE A 35 -9.86 -5.73 7.70
CA ILE A 35 -10.26 -4.93 6.52
C ILE A 35 -11.66 -5.32 6.00
N TRP A 36 -12.02 -6.61 6.10
CA TRP A 36 -13.28 -7.14 5.59
C TRP A 36 -14.46 -6.61 6.39
N ASP A 37 -14.25 -6.42 7.69
CA ASP A 37 -15.27 -5.98 8.64
C ASP A 37 -15.36 -4.45 8.77
N ASP A 38 -14.39 -3.69 8.23
CA ASP A 38 -14.45 -2.23 8.30
C ASP A 38 -15.57 -1.67 7.40
N LYS A 39 -16.66 -1.24 8.05
CA LYS A 39 -17.84 -0.66 7.43
C LYS A 39 -17.59 0.73 6.83
N ARG A 40 -16.49 1.40 7.17
CA ARG A 40 -16.14 2.72 6.62
C ARG A 40 -15.48 2.62 5.23
N LEU A 41 -14.99 1.44 4.87
CA LEU A 41 -14.51 1.11 3.53
C LEU A 41 -15.66 0.55 2.70
N VAL A 42 -16.03 1.24 1.63
CA VAL A 42 -17.19 0.89 0.80
C VAL A 42 -16.80 0.65 -0.66
N GLY A 43 -17.36 -0.40 -1.25
CA GLY A 43 -17.21 -0.72 -2.68
C GLY A 43 -15.75 -0.70 -3.15
N LYS A 44 -15.48 0.16 -4.14
CA LYS A 44 -14.16 0.36 -4.78
C LYS A 44 -13.03 0.69 -3.79
N GLU A 45 -13.33 1.37 -2.68
CA GLU A 45 -12.33 1.68 -1.65
C GLU A 45 -11.77 0.43 -0.98
N LYS A 46 -12.63 -0.56 -0.70
CA LYS A 46 -12.21 -1.83 -0.08
C LYS A 46 -11.32 -2.64 -1.02
N MET A 47 -11.66 -2.69 -2.31
CA MET A 47 -10.86 -3.35 -3.33
C MET A 47 -9.47 -2.70 -3.46
N VAL A 48 -9.39 -1.37 -3.52
CA VAL A 48 -8.11 -0.66 -3.56
C VAL A 48 -7.28 -0.95 -2.32
N MET A 49 -7.88 -0.88 -1.13
CA MET A 49 -7.15 -1.16 0.11
C MET A 49 -6.59 -2.58 0.14
N MET A 50 -7.38 -3.59 -0.23
CA MET A 50 -6.90 -4.97 -0.32
C MET A 50 -5.73 -5.12 -1.31
N PHE A 51 -5.81 -4.43 -2.44
CA PHE A 51 -4.78 -4.52 -3.47
C PHE A 51 -3.48 -3.82 -3.03
N LEU A 52 -3.58 -2.67 -2.37
CA LEU A 52 -2.44 -1.98 -1.77
C LEU A 52 -1.79 -2.86 -0.68
N THR A 53 -2.58 -3.43 0.24
CA THR A 53 -2.05 -4.30 1.32
C THR A 53 -1.42 -5.57 0.78
N GLY A 54 -2.01 -6.19 -0.27
CA GLY A 54 -1.46 -7.38 -0.90
C GLY A 54 -0.17 -7.12 -1.69
N ASN A 55 0.07 -5.88 -2.11
CA ASN A 55 1.29 -5.45 -2.80
C ASN A 55 2.19 -4.59 -1.90
N TYR A 56 2.04 -4.70 -0.59
CA TYR A 56 2.88 -4.00 0.36
C TYR A 56 4.28 -4.60 0.38
N SER A 57 5.30 -3.74 0.31
CA SER A 57 6.69 -4.14 0.43
C SER A 57 7.21 -3.87 1.84
N TYR A 58 7.45 -4.95 2.60
CA TYR A 58 8.01 -4.86 3.95
C TYR A 58 9.37 -4.18 3.99
N GLN A 59 10.18 -4.38 2.95
CA GLN A 59 11.51 -3.77 2.86
C GLN A 59 11.45 -2.23 2.81
N TYR A 60 10.40 -1.66 2.23
CA TYR A 60 10.31 -0.22 1.98
C TYR A 60 9.16 0.46 2.74
N GLY A 61 8.37 -0.29 3.51
CA GLY A 61 7.28 0.25 4.30
C GLY A 61 6.09 0.80 3.48
N VAL A 62 6.02 0.50 2.17
CA VAL A 62 5.05 1.09 1.22
C VAL A 62 4.56 0.08 0.19
N SER A 63 3.44 0.39 -0.46
CA SER A 63 2.95 -0.32 -1.64
C SER A 63 3.37 0.40 -2.93
N PHE A 64 3.87 -0.38 -3.90
CA PHE A 64 4.22 0.07 -5.24
C PHE A 64 3.20 -0.48 -6.23
N ILE A 65 2.15 0.29 -6.48
CA ILE A 65 1.07 -0.06 -7.40
C ILE A 65 1.01 0.97 -8.51
N THR A 66 0.95 0.52 -9.76
CA THR A 66 0.81 1.43 -10.90
C THR A 66 -0.62 1.93 -11.04
N MET A 67 -0.77 3.12 -11.63
CA MET A 67 -2.08 3.68 -11.94
C MET A 67 -2.90 2.75 -12.86
N ASP A 68 -2.26 2.07 -13.81
CA ASP A 68 -2.96 1.16 -14.72
C ASP A 68 -3.45 -0.12 -14.03
N ASN A 69 -2.70 -0.64 -13.05
CA ASN A 69 -3.20 -1.72 -12.20
C ASN A 69 -4.44 -1.25 -11.40
N LEU A 70 -4.43 -0.02 -10.90
CA LEU A 70 -5.58 0.53 -10.18
C LEU A 70 -6.80 0.73 -11.09
N LYS A 71 -6.59 1.23 -12.31
CA LYS A 71 -7.64 1.36 -13.32
C LYS A 71 -8.27 0.01 -13.62
N TYR A 72 -7.44 -1.02 -13.78
CA TYR A 72 -7.89 -2.38 -14.03
C TYR A 72 -8.76 -2.92 -12.90
N ILE A 73 -8.31 -2.84 -11.63
CA ILE A 73 -9.12 -3.36 -10.50
C ILE A 73 -10.38 -2.53 -10.22
N LEU A 74 -10.36 -1.26 -10.57
CA LEU A 74 -11.50 -0.37 -10.37
C LEU A 74 -12.47 -0.41 -11.55
N GLU A 75 -12.17 -1.20 -12.58
CA GLU A 75 -12.93 -1.27 -13.83
C GLU A 75 -13.23 0.13 -14.36
N CYS A 76 -12.21 1.00 -14.37
CA CYS A 76 -12.36 2.39 -14.79
C CYS A 76 -11.28 2.76 -15.82
N ASN A 77 -11.65 3.64 -16.75
CA ASN A 77 -10.78 4.03 -17.86
C ASN A 77 -10.06 5.35 -17.61
N THR A 78 -10.34 6.03 -16.50
CA THR A 78 -9.80 7.36 -16.21
C THR A 78 -8.94 7.36 -14.95
N GLU A 79 -7.82 8.10 -14.98
CA GLU A 79 -7.02 8.33 -13.79
C GLU A 79 -7.79 9.14 -12.73
N GLY A 80 -8.70 10.03 -13.15
CA GLY A 80 -9.49 10.85 -12.24
C GLY A 80 -10.34 10.03 -11.26
N GLU A 81 -10.95 8.93 -11.72
CA GLU A 81 -11.72 8.04 -10.85
C GLU A 81 -10.85 7.32 -9.82
N VAL A 82 -9.66 6.86 -10.24
CA VAL A 82 -8.68 6.24 -9.34
C VAL A 82 -8.22 7.24 -8.29
N ARG A 83 -7.79 8.44 -8.71
CA ARG A 83 -7.32 9.51 -7.80
C ARG A 83 -8.42 9.93 -6.83
N ASN A 84 -9.67 10.00 -7.26
CA ASN A 84 -10.80 10.27 -6.37
C ASN A 84 -10.94 9.19 -5.28
N CYS A 85 -10.82 7.91 -5.65
CA CYS A 85 -10.84 6.80 -4.69
C CYS A 85 -9.67 6.89 -3.68
N LEU A 86 -8.45 7.08 -4.18
CA LEU A 86 -7.26 7.22 -3.34
C LEU A 86 -7.35 8.42 -2.39
N ASN A 87 -7.81 9.57 -2.88
CA ASN A 87 -8.00 10.78 -2.08
C ASN A 87 -9.08 10.59 -0.99
N LYS A 88 -10.10 9.75 -1.21
CA LYS A 88 -11.06 9.38 -0.16
C LYS A 88 -10.40 8.52 0.90
N LEU A 89 -9.61 7.52 0.51
CA LEU A 89 -8.87 6.66 1.43
C LEU A 89 -7.88 7.43 2.28
N GLU A 90 -7.16 8.39 1.67
CA GLU A 90 -6.22 9.26 2.37
C GLU A 90 -6.92 10.19 3.37
N ARG A 91 -8.03 10.84 2.96
CA ARG A 91 -8.84 11.66 3.88
C ARG A 91 -9.41 10.87 5.06
N LYS A 92 -9.73 9.59 4.84
CA LYS A 92 -10.18 8.68 5.91
C LYS A 92 -9.02 8.12 6.76
N GLY A 93 -7.78 8.45 6.41
CA GLY A 93 -6.59 8.08 7.16
C GLY A 93 -6.13 6.62 6.96
N TYR A 94 -6.56 5.95 5.88
CA TYR A 94 -6.11 4.60 5.57
C TYR A 94 -4.75 4.56 4.90
N ILE A 95 -4.48 5.55 4.06
CA ILE A 95 -3.23 5.66 3.31
C ILE A 95 -2.65 7.07 3.40
N LYS A 96 -1.40 7.22 2.98
CA LYS A 96 -0.83 8.48 2.49
C LYS A 96 -0.26 8.24 1.09
N GLN A 97 -0.51 9.16 0.18
CA GLN A 97 0.01 9.11 -1.18
C GLN A 97 1.28 9.95 -1.28
N ASP A 98 2.24 9.50 -2.08
CA ASP A 98 3.44 10.27 -2.41
C ASP A 98 3.99 9.85 -3.78
N LYS A 99 5.00 10.57 -4.28
CA LYS A 99 5.67 10.25 -5.55
C LYS A 99 7.18 10.23 -5.37
N VAL A 100 7.81 9.17 -5.85
CA VAL A 100 9.28 9.03 -5.89
C VAL A 100 9.70 8.66 -7.30
N LEU A 101 10.53 9.51 -7.92
CA LEU A 101 11.10 9.29 -9.26
C LEU A 101 10.01 8.82 -10.27
N ASP A 102 8.93 9.59 -10.31
CA ASP A 102 7.72 9.39 -11.14
C ASP A 102 6.85 8.17 -10.81
N ARG A 103 7.16 7.42 -9.76
CA ARG A 103 6.32 6.31 -9.29
C ARG A 103 5.43 6.77 -8.14
N ASP A 104 4.14 6.46 -8.25
CA ASP A 104 3.21 6.60 -7.11
C ASP A 104 3.58 5.57 -6.04
N ILE A 105 3.69 6.04 -4.80
CA ILE A 105 3.91 5.19 -3.62
C ILE A 105 2.78 5.41 -2.61
N PHE A 106 2.41 4.34 -1.90
CA PHE A 106 1.32 4.37 -0.94
C PHE A 106 1.78 3.86 0.42
N TYR A 107 1.79 4.74 1.40
CA TYR A 107 1.98 4.36 2.79
C TYR A 107 0.67 3.81 3.33
N ILE A 108 0.69 2.60 3.86
CA ILE A 108 -0.50 1.99 4.43
C ILE A 108 -0.48 2.24 5.93
N LYS A 109 -1.49 2.95 6.44
CA LYS A 109 -1.59 3.36 7.84
C LYS A 109 -2.40 2.39 8.71
N ARG A 110 -3.07 1.41 8.09
CA ARG A 110 -3.92 0.42 8.77
C ARG A 110 -3.81 -0.94 8.10
N TYR A 111 -4.05 -2.01 8.86
CA TYR A 111 -4.15 -3.39 8.36
C TYR A 111 -2.85 -4.06 7.90
N ILE A 112 -1.70 -3.45 8.20
CA ILE A 112 -0.39 -4.12 8.17
C ILE A 112 -0.02 -4.36 9.63
N VAL A 113 0.10 -5.62 10.03
CA VAL A 113 0.41 -6.03 11.41
C VAL A 113 1.63 -6.95 11.45
N PRO A 114 2.42 -6.99 12.52
CA PRO A 114 3.46 -8.00 12.69
C PRO A 114 2.85 -9.42 12.65
N GLU A 115 3.50 -10.37 11.98
CA GLU A 115 3.09 -11.78 11.86
C GLU A 115 3.15 -12.50 13.22
N GLU A 116 3.86 -11.93 14.20
CA GLU A 116 3.89 -12.40 15.60
C GLU A 116 2.50 -12.41 16.28
N VAL A 117 1.48 -11.78 15.66
CA VAL A 117 0.11 -11.70 16.19
C VAL A 117 -0.77 -12.91 15.78
N TYR A 118 -0.30 -13.84 14.95
CA TYR A 118 -1.11 -14.98 14.47
C TYR A 118 -0.82 -16.36 15.09
N TYR A 119 0.18 -16.49 15.98
CA TYR A 119 0.53 -17.79 16.61
C TYR A 119 0.45 -17.75 18.15
N GLN A 120 -0.62 -17.18 18.70
CA GLN A 120 -1.03 -17.44 20.07
C GLN A 120 -2.39 -18.15 20.04
N GLU A 121 -2.36 -19.46 19.76
CA GLU A 121 -3.40 -20.42 20.15
C GLU A 121 -2.82 -21.41 21.16
#